data_AF-D1AQK4-F1
#
_entry.id   AF-D1AQK4-F1
#
_cell.length_a   1.000
_cell.length_b   1.000
_cell.length_c   1.000
_cell.angle_alpha   90.00
_cell.angle_beta   90.00
_cell.angle_gamma   90.00
#
_symmetry.space_group_name_H-M   'P 1'
#
loop_
_entity.id
_entity.type
_entity.pdbx_description
1 polymer ?
#
loop_
_entity_poly.entity_id
_entity_poly.type
_entity_poly.pdbx_seq_one_letter_code
_entity_poly.pdbx_strand_id
1 'polypeptide(L)'
;MNSKELTVEASLQAKEIKKLEKWLRMFLSVSSIFLVTAYWGFQGKGLRFAAGVTGIILTAACFLLAAVINLGIKKGRENIRRMLNLAENSDV
;
A
#
# COMPACT_ATOMS: atom_id res chain seq x y z
N MET A 1 18.01 -23.61 4.85
CA MET A 1 16.55 -23.69 4.98
C MET A 1 16.07 -24.86 4.18
N ASN A 2 15.21 -25.69 4.76
CA ASN A 2 14.56 -26.80 4.06
C ASN A 2 13.35 -26.29 3.23
N SER A 3 12.95 -26.99 2.17
CA SER A 3 11.78 -26.65 1.33
C SER A 3 10.49 -26.41 2.14
N LYS A 4 10.29 -27.17 3.22
CA LYS A 4 9.17 -26.96 4.17
C LYS A 4 9.23 -25.60 4.88
N GLU A 5 10.41 -25.13 5.26
CA GLU A 5 10.57 -23.83 5.93
C GLU A 5 10.32 -22.68 4.94
N LEU A 6 10.81 -22.81 3.70
CA LEU A 6 10.60 -21.84 2.62
C LEU A 6 9.12 -21.65 2.29
N THR A 7 8.37 -22.75 2.20
CA THR A 7 6.92 -22.72 1.92
C THR A 7 6.12 -22.11 3.07
N VAL A 8 6.49 -22.40 4.33
CA VAL A 8 5.88 -21.76 5.51
C VAL A 8 6.14 -20.26 5.51
N GLU A 9 7.39 -19.83 5.29
CA GLU A 9 7.73 -18.40 5.28
C GLU A 9 7.03 -17.66 4.13
N ALA A 10 6.98 -18.27 2.94
CA ALA A 10 6.23 -17.76 1.80
C ALA A 10 4.74 -17.54 2.14
N SER A 11 4.13 -18.47 2.89
CA SER A 11 2.73 -18.34 3.31
C SER A 11 2.51 -17.20 4.32
N LEU A 12 3.45 -16.99 5.25
CA LEU A 12 3.41 -15.89 6.21
C LEU A 12 3.56 -14.55 5.51
N GLN A 13 4.53 -14.43 4.61
CA GLN A 13 4.72 -13.22 3.79
C GLN A 13 3.47 -12.93 2.93
N ALA A 14 2.84 -13.96 2.35
CA ALA A 14 1.59 -13.80 1.59
C ALA A 14 0.44 -13.22 2.45
N LYS A 15 0.35 -13.61 3.73
CA LYS A 15 -0.63 -13.07 4.66
C LYS A 15 -0.39 -11.59 4.97
N GLU A 16 0.87 -11.18 5.15
CA GLU A 16 1.21 -9.77 5.37
C GLU A 16 0.95 -8.92 4.13
N ILE A 17 1.22 -9.43 2.92
CA ILE A 17 0.88 -8.74 1.66
C ILE A 17 -0.63 -8.49 1.56
N LYS A 18 -1.48 -9.45 1.94
CA LYS A 18 -2.94 -9.23 1.98
C LYS A 18 -3.35 -8.11 2.91
N LYS A 19 -2.65 -7.94 4.05
CA LYS A 19 -2.86 -6.78 4.93
C LYS A 19 -2.46 -5.51 4.20
N LEU A 20 -1.25 -5.44 3.63
CA LEU A 20 -0.78 -4.26 2.90
C LEU A 20 -1.74 -3.85 1.77
N GLU A 21 -2.33 -4.80 1.05
CA GLU A 21 -3.36 -4.52 0.05
C GLU A 21 -4.61 -3.88 0.65
N LYS A 22 -5.02 -4.31 1.84
CA LYS A 22 -6.14 -3.68 2.58
C LYS A 22 -5.78 -2.25 3.00
N TRP A 23 -4.56 -2.04 3.52
CA TRP A 23 -4.06 -0.70 3.86
C TRP A 23 -4.01 0.22 2.63
N LEU A 24 -3.51 -0.28 1.50
CA LEU A 24 -3.48 0.46 0.23
C LEU A 24 -4.88 0.93 -0.18
N ARG A 25 -5.86 0.03 -0.16
CA ARG A 25 -7.27 0.40 -0.46
C ARG A 25 -7.78 1.46 0.50
N MET A 26 -7.50 1.33 1.79
CA MET A 26 -7.90 2.31 2.81
C MET A 26 -7.30 3.69 2.56
N PHE A 27 -6.01 3.78 2.24
CA PHE A 27 -5.34 5.05 1.93
C PHE A 27 -5.92 5.71 0.69
N LEU A 28 -6.23 4.94 -0.36
CA LEU A 28 -6.87 5.47 -1.56
C LEU A 28 -8.30 5.98 -1.28
N SER A 29 -9.07 5.28 -0.45
CA SER A 29 -10.40 5.73 -0.02
C SER A 29 -10.34 7.00 0.84
N VAL A 30 -9.38 7.10 1.76
CA VAL A 30 -9.19 8.32 2.57
C VAL A 30 -8.71 9.49 1.69
N SER A 31 -7.84 9.21 0.72
CA SER A 31 -7.36 10.21 -0.22
C SER A 31 -8.49 10.84 -1.05
N SER A 32 -9.54 10.08 -1.40
CA SER A 32 -10.67 10.65 -2.14
C SER A 32 -11.48 11.63 -1.29
N ILE A 33 -11.60 11.37 0.02
CA ILE A 33 -12.25 12.30 0.96
C ILE A 33 -11.45 13.61 1.03
N PHE A 34 -10.13 13.55 1.17
CA PHE A 34 -9.28 14.74 1.19
C PHE A 34 -9.33 15.52 -0.13
N LEU A 35 -9.45 14.84 -1.26
CA LEU A 35 -9.61 15.49 -2.56
C LEU A 35 -10.94 16.26 -2.65
N VAL A 36 -12.03 15.69 -2.14
CA VAL A 36 -13.33 16.38 -2.06
C VAL A 36 -13.25 17.58 -1.11
N THR A 37 -12.61 17.43 0.05
CA THR A 37 -12.35 18.54 0.98
C THR A 37 -11.52 19.65 0.34
N ALA A 38 -10.50 19.28 -0.44
CA ALA A 38 -9.67 20.22 -1.18
C ALA A 38 -10.51 21.03 -2.17
N TYR A 39 -11.28 20.35 -3.03
CA TYR A 39 -12.16 20.97 -4.01
C TYR A 39 -13.16 21.93 -3.36
N TRP A 40 -13.82 21.50 -2.29
CA TRP A 40 -14.77 22.34 -1.56
C TRP A 40 -14.11 23.54 -0.88
N GLY A 41 -12.89 23.36 -0.35
CA GLY A 41 -12.11 24.39 0.31
C GLY A 41 -11.70 25.52 -0.64
N PHE A 42 -11.26 25.19 -1.85
CA PHE A 42 -10.86 26.19 -2.85
C PHE A 42 -11.99 27.09 -3.35
N GLN A 43 -13.25 26.67 -3.19
CA GLN A 43 -14.40 27.51 -3.53
C GLN A 43 -14.68 28.61 -2.48
N GLY A 44 -14.02 28.59 -1.32
CA GLY A 44 -14.18 29.57 -0.26
C GLY A 44 -12.99 30.52 -0.10
N LYS A 45 -13.14 31.51 0.79
CA LYS A 45 -12.06 32.43 1.22
C LYS A 45 -11.70 32.19 2.69
N GLY A 46 -10.55 32.69 3.13
CA GLY A 46 -10.11 32.61 4.52
C GLY A 46 -9.96 31.16 5.00
N LEU A 47 -10.69 30.79 6.06
CA LEU A 47 -10.59 29.46 6.67
C LEU A 47 -10.90 28.30 5.71
N ARG A 48 -11.84 28.51 4.76
CA ARG A 48 -12.18 27.48 3.77
C ARG A 48 -11.04 27.26 2.76
N PHE A 49 -10.37 28.32 2.33
CA PHE A 49 -9.19 28.22 1.46
C PHE A 49 -8.04 27.49 2.16
N ALA A 50 -7.80 27.79 3.44
CA ALA A 50 -6.80 27.07 4.24
C ALA A 50 -7.13 25.57 4.35
N ALA A 51 -8.40 25.20 4.56
CA ALA A 51 -8.83 23.79 4.52
C ALA A 51 -8.60 23.15 3.14
N GLY A 52 -8.76 23.91 2.06
CA GLY A 52 -8.47 23.48 0.69
C GLY A 52 -7.00 23.08 0.49
N VAL A 53 -6.09 23.96 0.93
CA VAL A 53 -4.63 23.73 0.90
C VAL A 53 -4.26 22.51 1.74
N THR A 54 -4.77 22.40 2.96
CA THR A 54 -4.54 21.24 3.83
C THR A 54 -5.04 19.95 3.17
N GLY A 55 -6.19 19.98 2.49
CA GLY A 55 -6.74 18.84 1.75
C GLY A 55 -5.80 18.35 0.63
N ILE A 56 -5.18 19.27 -0.13
CA ILE A 56 -4.16 18.89 -1.13
C ILE A 56 -2.95 18.23 -0.48
N ILE A 57 -2.42 18.82 0.59
CA ILE A 57 -1.23 18.30 1.28
C ILE A 57 -1.49 16.86 1.77
N LEU A 58 -2.65 16.63 2.39
CA LEU A 58 -3.03 15.30 2.87
C LEU A 58 -3.27 14.31 1.72
N THR A 59 -3.89 14.74 0.62
CA THR A 59 -4.06 13.92 -0.59
C THR A 59 -2.71 13.47 -1.14
N ALA A 60 -1.75 14.40 -1.28
CA ALA A 60 -0.40 14.09 -1.75
C ALA A 60 0.33 13.12 -0.82
N ALA A 61 0.22 13.31 0.51
CA ALA A 61 0.81 12.40 1.49
C ALA A 61 0.22 10.98 1.39
N CYS A 62 -1.12 10.85 1.26
CA CYS A 62 -1.76 9.55 1.05
C CYS A 62 -1.28 8.86 -0.23
N PHE A 63 -1.09 9.63 -1.32
CA PHE A 63 -0.60 9.08 -2.57
C PHE A 63 0.84 8.57 -2.47
N LEU A 64 1.73 9.30 -1.79
CA LEU A 64 3.10 8.86 -1.53
C LEU A 64 3.15 7.58 -0.69
N LEU A 65 2.35 7.51 0.38
CA LEU A 65 2.25 6.29 1.21
C LEU A 65 1.71 5.11 0.40
N ALA A 66 0.66 5.33 -0.40
CA ALA A 66 0.11 4.32 -1.30
C ALA A 66 1.16 3.81 -2.29
N ALA A 67 1.99 4.69 -2.86
CA ALA A 67 3.07 4.32 -3.76
C ALA A 67 4.12 3.42 -3.07
N VAL A 68 4.56 3.79 -1.85
CA VAL A 68 5.51 2.98 -1.07
C VAL A 68 4.93 1.60 -0.74
N ILE A 69 3.67 1.54 -0.31
CA ILE A 69 2.99 0.25 -0.02
C ILE A 69 2.88 -0.60 -1.28
N ASN A 70 2.52 0.00 -2.42
CA ASN A 70 2.40 -0.72 -3.69
C ASN A 70 3.75 -1.31 -4.14
N LEU A 71 4.85 -0.55 -3.98
CA LEU A 71 6.19 -1.05 -4.21
C LEU A 71 6.54 -2.21 -3.27
N GLY A 72 6.19 -2.10 -1.98
CA GLY A 72 6.37 -3.17 -1.00
C GLY A 72 5.62 -4.44 -1.38
N ILE A 73 4.36 -4.34 -1.81
CA ILE A 73 3.55 -5.47 -2.30
C ILE A 73 4.21 -6.12 -3.52
N LYS A 74 4.66 -5.32 -4.50
CA LYS A 74 5.29 -5.85 -5.72
C LYS A 74 6.57 -6.64 -5.38
N LYS A 75 7.45 -6.07 -4.55
CA LYS A 75 8.69 -6.73 -4.11
C LYS A 75 8.42 -7.96 -3.26
N GLY A 76 7.47 -7.89 -2.33
CA GLY A 76 7.09 -9.02 -1.48
C GLY A 76 6.56 -10.21 -2.30
N ARG A 77 5.72 -9.95 -3.31
CA ARG A 77 5.20 -11.00 -4.21
C ARG A 77 6.31 -11.67 -5.01
N GLU A 78 7.30 -10.88 -5.45
CA GLU A 78 8.48 -11.42 -6.14
C GLU A 78 9.33 -12.29 -5.20
N ASN A 79 9.52 -11.86 -3.95
CA ASN A 79 10.25 -12.63 -2.94
C ASN A 79 9.58 -13.99 -2.65
N ILE A 80 8.24 -13.99 -2.50
CA ILE A 80 7.45 -15.22 -2.32
C ILE A 80 7.64 -16.18 -3.49
N ARG A 81 7.57 -15.68 -4.74
CA ARG A 81 7.79 -16.50 -5.93
C ARG A 81 9.18 -17.12 -5.95
N ARG A 82 10.21 -16.36 -5.58
CA ARG A 82 11.59 -16.89 -5.49
C ARG A 82 11.70 -17.99 -4.44
N MET A 83 11.11 -17.83 -3.26
CA MET A 83 11.12 -18.85 -2.21
C MET A 83 10.40 -20.14 -2.63
N LEU A 84 9.23 -20.01 -3.29
CA LEU A 84 8.48 -21.18 -3.79
C LEU A 84 9.25 -21.92 -4.88
N ASN A 85 9.86 -21.20 -5.83
CA ASN A 85 10.69 -21.82 -6.86
C ASN A 85 11.91 -22.52 -6.25
N LEU A 86 12.54 -21.94 -5.24
CA LEU A 86 13.67 -22.57 -4.55
C LEU A 86 13.24 -23.85 -3.81
N ALA A 87 12.06 -23.84 -3.17
CA ALA A 87 11.53 -25.02 -2.51
C ALA A 87 11.27 -26.16 -3.51
N GLU A 88 10.59 -25.86 -4.63
CA GLU A 88 10.29 -26.84 -5.69
C GLU A 88 11.56 -27.48 -6.27
N ASN A 89 12.57 -26.68 -6.60
CA ASN A 89 13.83 -27.19 -7.14
C ASN A 89 14.70 -27.92 -6.09
N SER A 90 14.40 -27.80 -4.80
CA SER A 90 15.10 -28.52 -3.73
C SER A 90 14.48 -29.89 -3.41
N ASP A 91 13.24 -30.12 -3.87
CA ASP A 91 12.49 -31.36 -3.67
C ASP A 91 12.62 -32.34 -4.87
N VAL A 92 13.32 -31.93 -5.94
CA VAL A 92 13.71 -32.73 -7.12
C VAL A 92 15.12 -33.27 -6.96
#